data_AF-A0A9C8G6G0-F1
#
_entry.id   AF-A0A9C8G6G0-F1
#
_cell.length_a   1.000
_cell.length_b   1.000
_cell.length_c   1.000
_cell.angle_alpha   90.00
_cell.angle_beta   90.00
_cell.angle_gamma   90.00
#
_symmetry.space_group_name_H-M   'P 1'
#
loop_
_entity.id
_entity.type
_entity.pdbx_description
1 polymer ?
#
loop_
_entity_poly.entity_id
_entity_poly.type
_entity_poly.pdbx_seq_one_letter_code
_entity_poly.pdbx_strand_id
1 'polypeptide(L)' 'MNGLEEAQALIEQLVAWRRDFHRHPELGLEEHRTAGIVAQTLRELGYQVQTGIAETGVIG' A
#
# COMPACT_ATOMS: atom_id res chain seq x y z
N MET A 1 4.25 1.87 -24.94
CA MET A 1 4.16 2.21 -23.51
C MET A 1 5.55 2.59 -23.05
N ASN A 2 5.75 3.86 -22.72
CA ASN A 2 7.03 4.38 -22.26
C ASN A 2 7.04 4.29 -20.73
N GLY A 3 7.71 3.27 -20.19
CA GLY A 3 7.70 3.01 -18.75
C GLY A 3 8.24 4.15 -17.89
N LEU A 4 9.05 5.06 -18.45
CA LEU A 4 9.53 6.24 -17.73
C LEU A 4 8.43 7.29 -17.53
N GLU A 5 7.60 7.52 -18.55
CA GLU A 5 6.45 8.43 -18.45
C GLU A 5 5.41 7.89 -17.46
N GLU A 6 5.16 6.58 -17.49
CA GLU A 6 4.25 5.91 -16.57
C GLU A 6 4.75 5.98 -15.12
N ALA A 7 6.05 5.76 -14.88
CA ALA A 7 6.64 5.89 -13.55
C ALA A 7 6.58 7.34 -13.03
N GLN A 8 6.84 8.32 -13.89
CA GLN A 8 6.78 9.74 -13.53
C GLN A 8 5.37 10.15 -13.10
N ALA A 9 4.33 9.62 -13.76
CA ALA A 9 2.95 9.89 -13.41
C ALA A 9 2.55 9.40 -12.01
N LEU A 10 3.27 8.43 -11.43
CA LEU A 10 3.00 7.89 -10.09
C LEU A 10 3.63 8.70 -8.95
N ILE A 11 4.56 9.62 -9.24
CA ILE A 11 5.38 10.27 -8.21
C ILE A 11 4.53 11.01 -7.16
N GLU A 12 3.51 11.74 -7.58
CA GLU A 12 2.68 12.50 -6.65
C GLU A 12 1.97 11.58 -5.65
N GLN A 13 1.43 10.45 -6.13
CA GLN A 13 0.77 9.45 -5.30
C GLN A 13 1.76 8.76 -4.34
N LEU A 14 2.94 8.36 -4.84
CA LEU A 14 3.97 7.73 -4.02
C LEU A 14 4.46 8.68 -2.91
N VAL A 15 4.63 9.97 -3.22
CA VAL A 15 5.00 10.99 -2.24
C VAL A 15 3.89 11.18 -1.20
N ALA A 16 2.62 11.16 -1.62
CA ALA A 16 1.48 11.25 -0.73
C ALA A 16 1.42 10.07 0.25
N TRP A 17 1.51 8.83 -0.25
CA TRP A 17 1.57 7.63 0.60
C TRP A 17 2.75 7.66 1.56
N ARG A 18 3.95 8.02 1.09
CA ARG A 18 5.12 8.14 1.96
C ARG A 18 4.88 9.12 3.11
N ARG A 19 4.33 10.30 2.82
CA ARG A 19 4.05 11.33 3.83
C ARG A 19 2.98 10.89 4.81
N ASP A 20 1.97 10.18 4.33
CA ASP A 20 0.89 9.64 5.14
C ASP A 20 1.38 8.56 6.11
N PHE A 21 2.04 7.50 5.61
CA PHE A 21 2.59 6.45 6.46
C PHE A 21 3.63 6.98 7.45
N HIS A 22 4.45 7.96 7.05
CA HIS A 22 5.41 8.57 7.96
C HIS A 22 4.76 9.43 9.05
N ARG A 23 3.58 10.00 8.80
CA ARG A 23 2.81 10.75 9.79
C ARG A 23 2.04 9.83 10.74
N HIS A 24 1.70 8.63 10.29
CA HIS A 24 0.91 7.65 11.02
C HIS A 24 1.66 6.31 11.12
N PRO A 25 2.83 6.26 11.80
CA PRO A 25 3.56 5.02 11.98
C PRO A 25 2.78 4.07 12.91
N GLU A 26 2.88 2.79 12.62
CA GLU A 26 2.34 1.69 13.44
C GLU A 26 3.47 0.75 13.85
N LEU A 27 3.29 0.02 14.96
CA LEU A 27 4.27 -0.92 15.48
C LEU A 27 4.18 -2.27 14.77
N GLY A 28 5.24 -3.07 14.91
CA GLY A 28 5.29 -4.47 14.49
C GLY A 28 4.05 -5.24 14.93
N LEU A 29 3.33 -5.84 13.97
CA LEU A 29 2.09 -6.61 14.16
C LEU A 29 0.84 -5.79 14.52
N GLU A 30 0.98 -4.48 14.71
CA GLU A 30 -0.13 -3.55 14.99
C GLU A 30 -0.43 -2.63 13.79
N GLU A 31 0.12 -2.91 12.61
CA GLU A 31 -0.02 -2.10 11.39
C GLU A 31 -1.39 -2.25 10.68
N HIS A 32 -2.48 -2.24 11.46
CA HIS A 32 -3.83 -2.50 10.94
C HIS A 32 -4.26 -1.50 9.87
N ARG A 33 -3.95 -0.21 10.04
CA ARG A 33 -4.31 0.83 9.08
C ARG A 33 -3.47 0.68 7.81
N THR A 34 -2.16 0.50 7.96
CA THR A 34 -1.22 0.37 6.85
C THR A 34 -1.54 -0.87 6.02
N ALA A 35 -1.74 -2.02 6.67
CA ALA A 35 -2.18 -3.25 6.02
C ALA A 35 -3.52 -3.08 5.29
N GLY A 36 -4.47 -2.37 5.90
CA GLY A 36 -5.76 -2.05 5.27
C GLY A 36 -5.61 -1.23 3.99
N ILE A 37 -4.76 -0.20 4.00
CA ILE A 37 -4.49 0.64 2.82
C ILE A 37 -3.84 -0.17 1.71
N VAL A 38 -2.83 -1.00 2.02
CA VAL A 38 -2.18 -1.88 1.04
C VAL A 38 -3.18 -2.87 0.44
N ALA A 39 -3.97 -3.55 1.29
CA ALA A 39 -4.94 -4.53 0.84
C ALA A 39 -6.02 -3.90 -0.06
N GLN A 40 -6.51 -2.72 0.29
CA GLN A 40 -7.49 -2.00 -0.53
C GLN A 40 -6.89 -1.59 -1.88
N THR A 41 -5.67 -1.05 -1.89
CA THR A 41 -4.98 -0.63 -3.11
C THR A 41 -4.76 -1.81 -4.06
N LEU A 42 -4.31 -2.96 -3.55
CA LEU A 42 -4.13 -4.17 -4.36
C LEU A 42 -5.46 -4.69 -4.95
N ARG A 43 -6.57 -4.62 -4.19
CA ARG A 43 -7.90 -4.97 -4.71
C ARG A 43 -8.35 -4.03 -5.82
N GLU A 44 -8.12 -2.72 -5.68
CA GLU A 44 -8.44 -1.73 -6.70
C GLU A 44 -7.65 -1.93 -7.99
N LEU A 45 -6.41 -2.43 -7.87
CA LEU A 45 -5.58 -2.85 -9.00
C LEU A 45 -6.03 -4.18 -9.63
N GLY A 46 -7.02 -4.86 -9.07
CA GLY A 46 -7.59 -6.10 -9.61
C GLY A 46 -6.95 -7.40 -9.10
N TYR A 47 -6.11 -7.33 -8.06
CA TYR A 47 -5.51 -8.51 -7.46
C TYR A 47 -6.47 -9.25 -6.51
N GLN A 48 -6.27 -10.56 -6.37
CA GLN A 48 -6.94 -11.35 -5.35
C GLN A 48 -6.16 -11.26 -4.03
N VAL A 49 -6.70 -10.55 -3.06
CA VAL A 49 -5.95 -10.20 -1.84
C VAL A 49 -6.46 -10.98 -0.62
N GLN A 50 -5.56 -11.71 0.03
CA GLN A 50 -5.74 -12.32 1.35
C GLN A 50 -5.13 -11.43 2.45
N THR A 51 -5.82 -11.29 3.58
CA THR A 51 -5.42 -10.44 4.71
C THR A 51 -5.49 -11.21 6.02
N GLY A 52 -4.82 -10.73 7.07
CA GLY A 52 -4.86 -11.34 8.40
C GLY A 52 -3.83 -12.46 8.60
N ILE A 53 -2.81 -12.51 7.73
CA ILE A 53 -1.73 -13.49 7.86
C ILE A 53 -0.78 -13.01 8.95
N ALA A 54 -0.63 -13.78 10.04
CA ALA A 54 0.16 -13.36 11.20
C ALA A 54 -0.21 -11.93 11.65
N GLU A 55 -1.50 -11.71 11.94
CA GLU A 55 -2.12 -10.45 12.35
C GLU A 55 -2.34 -9.45 11.20
N THR A 56 -1.30 -8.82 10.66
CA THR A 56 -1.43 -7.70 9.69
C THR A 56 -0.98 -8.05 8.27
N GLY A 57 -0.48 -9.26 8.02
CA GLY A 57 0.04 -9.65 6.72
C GLY A 57 -0.99 -9.65 5.59
N VAL A 58 -0.53 -9.22 4.41
CA VAL A 58 -1.29 -9.11 3.16
C VAL A 58 -0.57 -9.87 2.05
N ILE A 59 -1.29 -10.70 1.29
CA ILE A 59 -0.78 -11.48 0.15
C ILE A 59 -1.71 -11.25 -1.05
N GLY A 60 -1.17 -10.99 -2.25
CA GLY A 60 -1.93 -10.76 -3.48
C GLY A 60 -1.07 -10.80 -4.74
#